data_AF-A0A1G7RGB6-F1
#
_entry.id   AF-A0A1G7RGB6-F1
#
_cell.length_a   1.000
_cell.length_b   1.000
_cell.length_c   1.000
_cell.angle_alpha   90.00
_cell.angle_beta   90.00
_cell.angle_gamma   90.00
#
_symmetry.space_group_name_H-M   'P 1'
#
loop_
_entity.id
_entity.type
_entity.pdbx_description
1 polymer ?
#
loop_
_entity_poly.entity_id
_entity_poly.type
_entity_poly.pdbx_seq_one_letter_code
_entity_poly.pdbx_strand_id
1 'polypeptide(L)'
;MLDQTPMKETAADRAVRDRAYAVAADELRQFVEQYEQLDAEKKDITEQQKDIMAEARGRGYATKVIRKIIALRKRDKADVAEEEAILDLYKSALGMI
;
A
#
# COMPACT_ATOMS: atom_id res chain seq x y z
N MET A 1 -10.94 58.96 -6.20
CA MET A 1 -9.87 57.95 -6.22
C MET A 1 -9.75 57.46 -4.78
N LEU A 2 -10.36 56.30 -4.47
CA LEU A 2 -10.35 55.78 -3.10
C LEU A 2 -8.94 55.27 -2.81
N ASP A 3 -8.26 55.92 -1.87
CA ASP A 3 -6.95 55.52 -1.38
C ASP A 3 -7.09 54.18 -0.66
N GLN A 4 -6.67 53.09 -1.31
CA GLN A 4 -6.44 51.83 -0.63
C GLN A 4 -5.08 51.91 0.05
N THR A 5 -5.04 52.59 1.20
CA THR A 5 -3.87 52.56 2.07
C THR A 5 -3.60 51.10 2.44
N PRO A 6 -2.40 50.53 2.20
CA PRO A 6 -2.12 49.15 2.57
C PRO A 6 -2.17 49.05 4.09
N MET A 7 -3.14 48.32 4.63
CA MET A 7 -3.23 48.10 6.08
C MET A 7 -1.93 47.42 6.54
N LYS A 8 -1.22 48.07 7.49
CA LYS A 8 -0.02 47.50 8.08
C LYS A 8 -0.41 46.34 8.98
N GLU A 9 0.16 45.16 8.71
CA GLU A 9 0.00 43.97 9.54
C GLU A 9 0.45 44.27 10.97
N THR A 10 -0.47 44.08 11.94
CA THR A 10 -0.20 44.29 13.35
C THR A 10 0.58 43.10 13.94
N ALA A 11 1.16 43.28 15.13
CA ALA A 11 1.80 42.18 15.84
C ALA A 11 0.81 41.07 16.22
N ALA A 12 -0.47 41.41 16.42
CA ALA A 12 -1.52 40.44 16.68
C ALA A 12 -1.85 39.59 15.43
N ASP A 13 -1.89 40.22 14.24
CA ASP A 13 -2.13 39.51 12.97
C ASP A 13 -1.01 38.50 12.67
N ARG A 14 0.25 38.89 12.90
CA ARG A 14 1.41 37.97 12.79
C ARG A 14 1.28 36.78 13.74
N ALA A 15 0.94 37.03 15.00
CA ALA A 15 0.81 35.96 15.99
C ALA A 15 -0.31 34.95 15.66
N VAL A 16 -1.43 35.40 15.08
CA VAL A 16 -2.51 34.51 14.63
C VAL A 16 -2.06 33.67 13.44
N ARG A 17 -1.40 34.28 12.46
CA ARG A 17 -0.86 33.59 11.28
C ARG A 17 0.18 32.54 11.68
N ASP A 18 1.12 32.88 12.55
CA ASP A 18 2.17 31.97 12.99
C ASP A 18 1.60 30.79 13.79
N ARG A 19 0.54 31.00 14.59
CA ARG A 19 -0.21 29.91 15.23
C ARG A 19 -0.91 29.02 14.21
N ALA A 20 -1.54 29.59 13.18
CA ALA A 20 -2.18 28.81 12.13
C ALA A 20 -1.16 27.94 11.36
N TYR A 21 0.02 28.49 11.07
CA TYR A 21 1.12 27.72 10.48
C TYR A 21 1.64 26.62 11.40
N ALA A 22 1.76 26.87 12.71
CA ALA A 22 2.16 25.85 13.67
C ALA A 22 1.15 24.68 13.71
N VAL A 23 -0.16 24.97 13.73
CA VAL A 23 -1.21 23.95 13.68
C VAL A 23 -1.12 23.13 12.38
N ALA A 24 -0.96 23.79 11.23
CA ALA A 24 -0.81 23.09 9.95
C ALA A 24 0.47 22.23 9.88
N ALA A 25 1.58 22.71 10.49
CA ALA A 25 2.82 21.95 10.58
C ALA A 25 2.69 20.72 11.49
N ASP A 26 1.94 20.83 12.59
CA ASP A 26 1.68 19.72 13.50
C ASP A 26 0.80 18.65 12.84
N GLU A 27 -0.22 19.05 12.08
CA GLU A 27 -1.06 18.13 11.31
C GLU A 27 -0.26 17.40 10.22
N LEU A 28 0.58 18.13 9.47
CA LEU A 28 1.46 17.52 8.47
C LEU A 28 2.42 16.52 9.13
N ARG A 29 2.99 16.85 10.29
CA ARG A 29 3.89 15.96 11.04
C ARG A 29 3.17 14.66 11.42
N GLN A 30 1.93 14.73 11.89
CA GLN A 30 1.14 13.55 12.23
C GLN A 30 0.92 12.63 11.02
N PHE A 31 0.63 13.18 9.84
CA PHE A 31 0.49 12.35 8.63
C PHE A 31 1.82 11.68 8.24
N VAL A 32 2.94 12.40 8.34
CA VAL A 32 4.27 11.84 8.05
C VAL A 32 4.61 10.71 9.01
N GLU A 33 4.46 10.94 10.31
CA GLU A 33 4.76 9.93 11.34
C GLU A 33 3.89 8.68 11.18
N GLN A 34 2.60 8.83 10.90
CA GLN A 34 1.72 7.70 10.63
C GLN A 34 2.15 6.89 9.39
N TYR A 35 2.56 7.58 8.33
CA TYR A 35 3.02 6.92 7.11
C TYR A 35 4.35 6.19 7.32
N GLU A 36 5.32 6.82 7.99
CA GLU A 36 6.61 6.20 8.30
C GLU A 36 6.45 4.94 9.17
N GLN A 37 5.52 4.98 10.13
CA GLN A 37 5.16 3.82 10.94
C GLN A 37 4.60 2.68 10.07
N LEU A 38 3.68 2.97 9.16
CA LEU A 38 3.14 1.97 8.22
C LEU A 38 4.22 1.39 7.29
N ASP A 39 5.19 2.20 6.86
CA ASP A 39 6.32 1.74 6.03
C ASP A 39 7.26 0.82 6.81
N ALA A 40 7.52 1.11 8.08
CA ALA A 40 8.26 0.22 8.98
C ALA A 40 7.52 -1.13 9.17
N GLU A 41 6.22 -1.10 9.47
CA GLU A 41 5.40 -2.29 9.62
C GLU A 41 5.37 -3.13 8.34
N LYS A 42 5.23 -2.47 7.17
CA LYS A 42 5.27 -3.14 5.87
C LYS A 42 6.60 -3.83 5.62
N LYS A 43 7.72 -3.22 6.02
CA LYS A 43 9.05 -3.84 5.93
C LYS A 43 9.11 -5.10 6.79
N ASP A 44 8.70 -5.02 8.05
CA ASP A 44 8.71 -6.15 8.97
C ASP A 44 7.83 -7.31 8.47
N ILE A 45 6.62 -7.00 7.99
CA ILE A 45 5.72 -7.98 7.36
C ILE A 45 6.38 -8.64 6.14
N THR A 46 7.09 -7.86 5.33
CA THR A 46 7.78 -8.38 4.14
C THR A 46 8.92 -9.33 4.52
N GLU A 47 9.65 -9.03 5.59
CA GLU A 47 10.70 -9.89 6.13
C GLU A 47 10.10 -11.19 6.68
N GLN A 48 9.05 -11.13 7.49
CA GLN A 48 8.32 -12.31 7.97
C GLN A 48 7.81 -13.20 6.83
N GLN A 49 7.27 -12.60 5.75
CA GLN A 49 6.85 -13.35 4.56
C GLN A 49 8.01 -14.07 3.86
N LYS A 50 9.22 -13.47 3.85
CA LYS A 50 10.41 -14.12 3.29
C LYS A 50 10.85 -15.30 4.14
N ASP A 51 10.81 -15.16 5.47
CA ASP A 51 11.20 -16.21 6.40
C ASP A 51 10.28 -17.44 6.28
N ILE A 52 8.97 -17.24 6.21
CA ILE A 52 7.99 -18.31 5.97
C ILE A 52 8.29 -19.04 4.65
N MET A 53 8.60 -18.29 3.59
CA MET A 53 8.93 -18.88 2.29
C MET A 53 10.28 -19.63 2.34
N ALA A 54 11.26 -19.14 3.10
CA ALA A 54 12.53 -19.82 3.30
C ALA A 54 12.35 -21.13 4.09
N GLU A 55 11.55 -21.12 5.15
CA GLU A 55 11.18 -22.31 5.92
C GLU A 55 10.47 -23.34 5.04
N ALA A 56 9.48 -22.91 4.25
CA ALA A 56 8.77 -23.79 3.32
C ALA A 56 9.73 -24.42 2.30
N ARG A 57 10.70 -23.65 1.78
CA ARG A 57 11.75 -24.18 0.90
C ARG A 57 12.63 -25.20 1.62
N GLY A 58 13.06 -24.93 2.85
CA GLY A 58 13.88 -25.84 3.65
C GLY A 58 13.17 -27.17 3.94
N ARG A 59 11.84 -27.15 3.99
CA ARG A 59 10.98 -28.34 4.13
C ARG A 59 10.67 -29.05 2.80
N GLY A 60 11.20 -28.55 1.67
CA GLY A 60 11.02 -29.16 0.35
C GLY A 60 9.80 -28.67 -0.45
N TYR A 61 9.05 -27.67 0.03
CA TYR A 61 7.92 -27.13 -0.72
C TYR A 61 8.36 -26.19 -1.86
N ALA A 62 7.65 -26.26 -2.98
CA ALA A 62 7.85 -25.35 -4.11
C ALA A 62 7.23 -23.96 -3.82
N THR A 63 8.04 -23.02 -3.33
CA THR A 63 7.57 -21.66 -2.97
C THR A 63 6.94 -20.89 -4.13
N LYS A 64 7.30 -21.19 -5.39
CA LYS A 64 6.61 -20.62 -6.57
C LYS A 64 5.15 -21.09 -6.63
N VAL A 65 4.87 -22.35 -6.31
CA VAL A 65 3.52 -22.91 -6.30
C VAL A 65 2.72 -22.37 -5.12
N ILE A 66 3.33 -22.24 -3.94
CA ILE A 66 2.68 -21.60 -2.77
C ILE A 66 2.22 -20.18 -3.11
N ARG A 67 3.05 -19.36 -3.77
CA ARG A 67 2.65 -18.01 -4.18
C ARG A 67 1.47 -18.02 -5.16
N LYS A 68 1.43 -18.98 -6.09
CA LYS A 68 0.27 -19.17 -6.99
C LYS A 68 -0.99 -19.50 -6.20
N ILE A 69 -0.91 -20.42 -5.24
CA ILE A 69 -2.03 -20.78 -4.36
C ILE A 69 -2.53 -19.56 -3.58
N ILE A 70 -1.63 -18.76 -2.98
CA ILE A 70 -2.02 -17.53 -2.26
C ILE A 70 -2.75 -16.55 -3.20
N ALA A 71 -2.27 -16.37 -4.43
CA ALA A 71 -2.92 -15.50 -5.41
C ALA A 71 -4.31 -16.02 -5.81
N LEU A 72 -4.45 -17.33 -6.08
CA LEU A 72 -5.73 -17.96 -6.40
C LEU A 72 -6.74 -17.80 -5.25
N ARG A 73 -6.30 -17.94 -4.00
CA ARG A 73 -7.15 -17.81 -2.82
C ARG A 73 -7.69 -16.40 -2.56
N LYS A 74 -7.16 -15.38 -3.25
CA LYS A 74 -7.64 -13.99 -3.17
C LYS A 74 -8.73 -13.67 -4.20
N ARG A 75 -8.96 -14.57 -5.16
CA ARG A 75 -9.92 -14.38 -6.26
C ARG A 75 -11.26 -15.02 -5.93
N ASP A 76 -12.30 -14.65 -6.66
CA ASP A 76 -13.58 -15.33 -6.59
C ASP A 76 -13.47 -16.77 -7.11
N LYS A 77 -14.17 -17.71 -6.46
CA LYS A 77 -14.05 -19.13 -6.79
C LYS A 77 -14.68 -19.48 -8.14
N ALA A 78 -15.75 -18.79 -8.54
CA ALA A 78 -16.40 -19.00 -9.82
C ALA A 78 -15.48 -18.50 -10.95
N ASP A 79 -14.91 -17.31 -10.79
CA ASP A 79 -13.94 -16.74 -11.76
C ASP A 79 -12.71 -17.66 -11.95
N VAL A 80 -12.20 -18.24 -10.86
CA VAL A 80 -11.09 -19.20 -10.93
C VAL A 80 -11.50 -20.46 -11.68
N ALA A 81 -12.68 -21.03 -11.38
CA ALA A 81 -13.16 -22.24 -12.04
C ALA A 81 -13.44 -22.05 -13.53
N GLU A 82 -14.00 -20.90 -13.92
CA GLU A 82 -14.25 -20.54 -15.31
C GLU A 82 -12.92 -20.44 -16.09
N GLU A 83 -11.94 -19.71 -15.56
CA GLU A 83 -10.62 -19.60 -16.19
C GLU A 83 -9.91 -20.96 -16.29
N GLU A 84 -9.99 -21.81 -15.26
CA GLU A 84 -9.41 -23.16 -15.29
C GLU A 84 -10.06 -24.03 -16.38
N ALA A 85 -11.38 -23.96 -16.54
CA ALA A 85 -12.09 -24.68 -17.61
C ALA A 85 -11.66 -24.21 -19.00
N ILE A 86 -11.52 -22.89 -19.19
CA ILE A 86 -11.05 -22.31 -20.46
C ILE A 86 -9.59 -22.71 -20.72
N LEU A 87 -8.74 -22.63 -19.71
CA LEU A 87 -7.33 -23.00 -19.82
C LEU A 87 -7.16 -24.46 -20.23
N ASP A 88 -7.93 -25.37 -19.64
CA ASP A 88 -7.85 -26.78 -19.96
C ASP A 88 -8.40 -27.08 -21.36
N LEU A 89 -9.46 -26.40 -21.81
CA LEU A 89 -9.90 -26.44 -23.20
C LEU A 89 -8.77 -26.04 -24.16
N TYR A 90 -8.04 -24.96 -23.85
CA TYR A 90 -6.94 -24.49 -24.69
C TYR A 90 -5.74 -25.45 -24.68
N LYS A 91 -5.35 -25.98 -23.52
CA LYS A 91 -4.28 -26.98 -23.46
C LYS A 91 -4.63 -28.24 -24.26
N SER A 92 -5.89 -28.69 -24.22
CA SER A 92 -6.37 -29.83 -25.00
C SER A 92 -6.27 -29.55 -26.50
N ALA A 93 -6.75 -28.38 -26.95
CA ALA A 93 -6.65 -27.96 -28.35
C ALA A 93 -5.18 -27.84 -28.84
N LEU A 94 -4.25 -27.57 -27.94
CA LEU A 94 -2.81 -27.46 -28.22
C LEU A 94 -2.03 -28.79 -28.01
N GLY A 95 -2.69 -29.88 -27.60
CA GLY A 95 -2.03 -31.17 -27.34
C GLY A 95 -1.06 -31.15 -26.15
N MET A 96 -1.30 -30.27 -25.17
CA MET A 96 -0.47 -30.11 -23.97
C MET A 96 -0.90 -31.01 -22.79
N ILE A 97 -1.96 -31.80 -22.97
CA ILE A 97 -2.52 -32.79 -22.03
C ILE A 97 -2.90 -34.05 -22.79
#